data_AF-W1X5X4-F1
#
_entry.id   AF-W1X5X4-F1
#
_cell.length_a   1.000
_cell.length_b   1.000
_cell.length_c   1.000
_cell.angle_alpha   90.00
_cell.angle_beta   90.00
_cell.angle_gamma   90.00
#
_symmetry.space_group_name_H-M   'P 1'
#
loop_
_entity.id
_entity.type
_entity.pdbx_description
1 polymer ?
#
loop_
_entity_poly.entity_id
_entity_poly.type
_entity_poly.pdbx_seq_one_letter_code
_entity_poly.pdbx_strand_id
1 'polypeptide(L)'
;DVTIQAQILQLIKVLQKEMSMGVIFITHDMGVVAEIADRVLVMYQGEAVETGTVEQIFHAPQHPYTRALLAAVPQLGAMKGLDYPRRFPLISLEHPAKQAPPIEQKTVVDGEPVLRVRNLVTRFPLRSGLLNRVTREVHAVEKVSFDL
;
A
#
# COMPACT_ATOMS: atom_id res chain seq x y z
N ASP A 1 -7.16 2.48 13.40
CA ASP A 1 -8.38 2.18 12.63
C ASP A 1 -8.27 2.89 11.29
N VAL A 2 -8.22 2.14 10.19
CA VAL A 2 -8.03 2.65 8.82
C VAL A 2 -9.22 3.52 8.38
N THR A 3 -10.41 3.23 8.89
CA THR A 3 -11.65 3.93 8.52
C THR A 3 -11.67 5.35 9.08
N ILE A 4 -11.26 5.51 10.34
CA ILE A 4 -11.19 6.82 11.01
C ILE A 4 -10.10 7.70 10.38
N GLN A 5 -8.96 7.11 10.01
CA GLN A 5 -7.87 7.84 9.37
C GLN A 5 -8.32 8.48 8.04
N ALA A 6 -9.00 7.71 7.18
CA ALA A 6 -9.56 8.24 5.92
C ALA A 6 -10.54 9.40 6.16
N GLN A 7 -11.38 9.31 7.20
CA GLN A 7 -12.31 10.39 7.56
C GLN A 7 -11.58 11.67 8.00
N ILE A 8 -10.52 11.54 8.82
CA ILE A 8 -9.71 12.68 9.26
C ILE A 8 -9.01 13.34 8.07
N LEU A 9 -8.39 12.54 7.19
CA LEU A 9 -7.72 13.04 5.99
C LEU A 9 -8.68 13.79 5.06
N GLN A 10 -9.87 13.23 4.87
CA GLN A 10 -10.91 13.87 4.06
C GLN A 10 -11.38 15.20 4.68
N LEU A 11 -11.55 15.26 6.00
CA LEU A 11 -11.91 16.49 6.69
C LEU A 11 -10.83 17.56 6.51
N ILE A 12 -9.56 17.20 6.69
CA ILE A 12 -8.43 18.13 6.49
C ILE A 12 -8.45 18.68 5.05
N LYS A 13 -8.70 17.83 4.05
CA LYS A 13 -8.76 18.23 2.63
C LYS A 13 -9.91 19.21 2.35
N VAL A 14 -11.07 19.02 2.98
CA VAL A 14 -12.20 19.97 2.88
C VAL A 14 -11.83 21.31 3.50
N LEU A 15 -11.30 21.31 4.72
CA LEU A 15 -10.90 22.53 5.43
C LEU A 15 -9.79 23.30 4.69
N GLN A 16 -8.80 22.58 4.14
CA GLN A 16 -7.75 23.17 3.31
C GLN A 16 -8.35 24.00 2.16
N LYS A 17 -9.34 23.43 1.46
CA LYS A 17 -10.00 24.05 0.30
C LYS A 17 -10.88 25.23 0.71
N GLU A 18 -11.69 25.07 1.75
CA GLU A 18 -12.61 26.11 2.21
C GLU A 18 -11.88 27.31 2.80
N MET A 19 -10.78 27.07 3.52
CA MET A 19 -10.02 28.11 4.22
C MET A 19 -8.82 28.64 3.43
N SER A 20 -8.55 28.12 2.22
CA SER A 20 -7.35 28.44 1.43
C SER A 20 -6.06 28.31 2.24
N MET A 21 -5.94 27.20 2.98
CA MET A 21 -4.85 26.96 3.93
C MET A 21 -3.75 26.08 3.30
N GLY A 22 -2.49 26.37 3.62
CA GLY A 22 -1.38 25.45 3.37
C GLY A 22 -1.29 24.39 4.47
N VAL A 23 -1.12 23.12 4.10
CA VAL A 23 -1.00 22.01 5.07
C VAL A 23 0.32 21.29 4.85
N ILE A 24 1.07 21.07 5.93
CA ILE A 24 2.24 20.20 5.95
C ILE A 24 1.83 18.93 6.70
N PHE A 25 1.99 17.79 6.03
CA PHE A 25 1.71 16.48 6.60
C PHE A 25 3.00 15.66 6.70
N ILE A 26 3.23 15.05 7.86
CA ILE A 26 4.42 14.22 8.14
C ILE A 26 3.94 12.80 8.41
N THR A 27 4.37 11.86 7.59
CA THR A 27 4.01 10.44 7.73
C THR A 27 5.08 9.52 7.16
N HIS A 28 5.07 8.27 7.60
CA HIS A 28 5.85 7.18 7.02
C HIS A 28 5.03 6.34 6.02
N ASP A 29 3.72 6.58 5.93
CA ASP A 29 2.81 5.82 5.08
C ASP A 29 2.72 6.45 3.68
N MET A 30 3.31 5.78 2.69
CA MET A 30 3.28 6.22 1.30
C MET A 30 1.88 6.17 0.68
N GLY A 31 0.98 5.30 1.16
CA GLY A 31 -0.40 5.25 0.67
C GLY A 31 -1.16 6.53 1.01
N VAL A 32 -0.97 7.05 2.23
CA VAL A 32 -1.54 8.34 2.64
C VAL A 32 -0.95 9.49 1.83
N VAL A 33 0.37 9.49 1.60
CA VAL A 33 1.04 10.53 0.80
C VAL A 33 0.44 10.58 -0.60
N ALA A 34 0.24 9.43 -1.25
CA ALA A 34 -0.33 9.34 -2.59
C ALA A 34 -1.76 9.88 -2.69
N GLU A 35 -2.52 9.88 -1.58
CA GLU A 35 -3.92 10.30 -1.57
C GLU A 35 -4.10 11.83 -1.36
N ILE A 36 -3.23 12.44 -0.54
CA ILE A 36 -3.47 13.80 -0.03
C ILE A 36 -2.43 14.83 -0.48
N ALA A 37 -1.21 14.42 -0.83
CA ALA A 37 -0.11 15.36 -1.01
C ALA A 37 -0.06 15.88 -2.45
N ASP A 38 0.09 17.20 -2.62
CA ASP A 38 0.43 17.80 -3.92
C ASP A 38 1.94 17.70 -4.20
N ARG A 39 2.75 17.87 -3.15
CA ARG A 39 4.21 17.82 -3.19
C ARG A 39 4.76 16.99 -2.04
N VAL A 40 5.90 16.36 -2.26
CA VAL A 40 6.54 15.46 -1.31
C VAL A 40 8.00 15.87 -1.13
N LEU A 41 8.44 15.93 0.13
CA LEU A 41 9.83 16.06 0.52
C LEU A 41 10.22 14.80 1.30
N VAL A 42 11.26 14.13 0.84
CA VAL A 42 11.80 12.92 1.47
C VAL A 42 13.00 13.32 2.31
N MET A 43 13.01 12.92 3.58
CA MET A 43 14.13 13.13 4.49
C MET A 43 14.83 11.82 4.82
N TYR A 44 16.15 11.86 4.95
CA TYR A 44 16.97 10.75 5.44
C TYR A 44 18.06 11.30 6.35
N GLN A 45 18.18 10.75 7.56
CA GLN A 45 19.15 11.18 8.57
C GLN A 45 19.16 12.70 8.86
N GLY A 46 17.97 13.32 8.83
CA GLY A 46 17.82 14.76 9.07
C GLY A 46 18.02 15.66 7.85
N GLU A 47 18.46 15.10 6.72
CA GLU A 47 18.69 15.84 5.48
C GLU A 47 17.53 15.66 4.49
N ALA A 48 17.17 16.72 3.76
CA ALA A 48 16.22 16.64 2.65
C ALA A 48 16.93 16.03 1.43
N VAL A 49 16.58 14.78 1.09
CA VAL A 49 17.27 14.01 0.05
C VAL A 49 16.55 14.02 -1.30
N GLU A 50 15.26 14.30 -1.33
CA GLU A 50 14.50 14.44 -2.57
C GLU A 50 13.26 15.32 -2.37
N THR A 51 12.86 16.07 -3.39
CA THR A 51 11.63 16.87 -3.38
C THR A 51 11.05 16.96 -4.78
N GLY A 52 9.73 16.78 -4.91
CA GLY A 52 9.03 16.81 -6.20
C GLY A 52 7.52 16.88 -6.04
N THR A 53 6.79 16.82 -7.16
CA THR A 53 5.35 16.52 -7.09
C THR A 53 5.13 15.07 -6.65
N VAL A 54 3.94 14.76 -6.12
CA VAL A 54 3.62 13.38 -5.74
C VAL A 54 3.80 12.41 -6.91
N GLU A 55 3.43 12.80 -8.14
CA GLU A 55 3.59 11.98 -9.33
C GLU A 55 5.06 11.72 -9.65
N GLN A 56 5.92 12.76 -9.58
CA GLN A 56 7.34 12.61 -9.84
C GLN A 56 8.01 11.67 -8.84
N ILE A 57 7.70 11.83 -7.55
CA ILE A 57 8.27 11.00 -6.50
C ILE A 57 7.82 9.53 -6.66
N PHE A 58 6.55 9.28 -6.95
CA PHE A 58 6.02 7.91 -7.04
C PHE A 58 6.37 7.20 -8.36
N HIS A 59 6.45 7.92 -9.49
CA HIS A 59 6.68 7.32 -10.80
C HIS A 59 8.13 7.40 -11.29
N ALA A 60 8.87 8.44 -10.89
CA ALA A 60 10.24 8.67 -11.34
C ALA A 60 11.19 9.11 -10.19
N PRO A 61 11.26 8.35 -9.08
CA PRO A 61 12.15 8.66 -7.95
C PRO A 61 13.63 8.62 -8.34
N GLN A 62 14.33 9.70 -8.05
CA GLN A 62 15.75 9.88 -8.39
C GLN A 62 16.68 9.39 -7.29
N HIS A 63 16.33 9.60 -6.02
CA HIS A 63 17.21 9.27 -4.91
C HIS A 63 17.16 7.76 -4.58
N PRO A 64 18.29 7.08 -4.36
CA PRO A 64 18.33 5.65 -4.04
C PRO A 64 17.45 5.28 -2.83
N TYR A 65 17.41 6.15 -1.81
CA TYR A 65 16.55 5.96 -0.64
C TYR A 65 15.07 6.05 -0.95
N THR A 66 14.64 7.00 -1.79
CA THR A 66 13.24 7.12 -2.20
C THR A 66 12.81 5.89 -3.01
N ARG A 67 13.68 5.39 -3.90
CA ARG A 67 13.45 4.11 -4.59
C ARG A 67 13.30 2.96 -3.60
N ALA A 68 14.15 2.93 -2.56
CA ALA A 68 14.09 1.92 -1.51
C ALA A 68 12.77 1.94 -0.75
N LEU A 69 12.32 3.14 -0.34
CA LEU A 69 11.06 3.34 0.36
C LEU A 69 9.87 2.88 -0.48
N LEU A 70 9.79 3.28 -1.75
CA LEU A 70 8.67 2.96 -2.62
C LEU A 70 8.58 1.47 -2.96
N ALA A 71 9.72 0.80 -3.17
CA ALA A 71 9.74 -0.63 -3.45
C ALA A 71 9.36 -1.50 -2.23
N ALA A 72 9.42 -0.95 -1.01
CA ALA A 72 8.91 -1.62 0.19
C ALA A 72 7.38 -1.49 0.34
N VAL A 73 6.72 -0.62 -0.42
CA VAL A 73 5.27 -0.42 -0.34
C VAL A 73 4.55 -1.62 -0.98
N PRO A 74 3.61 -2.27 -0.27
CA PRO A 74 2.89 -3.42 -0.80
C PRO A 74 1.99 -3.00 -1.97
N GLN A 75 2.19 -3.62 -3.13
CA GLN A 75 1.33 -3.44 -4.29
C GLN A 75 0.21 -4.50 -4.29
N LEU A 76 -1.04 -4.04 -4.31
CA LEU A 76 -2.19 -4.94 -4.40
C LEU A 76 -2.10 -5.78 -5.69
N GLY A 77 -2.11 -7.11 -5.54
CA GLY A 77 -2.02 -8.03 -6.67
C GLY A 77 -0.60 -8.38 -7.13
N ALA A 78 0.46 -7.88 -6.48
CA ALA A 78 1.84 -8.23 -6.82
C ALA A 78 2.16 -9.74 -6.73
N MET A 79 1.33 -10.49 -6.00
CA MET A 79 1.46 -11.94 -5.83
C MET A 79 0.42 -12.75 -6.63
N LYS A 80 -0.34 -12.10 -7.52
CA LYS A 80 -1.39 -12.77 -8.30
C LYS A 80 -0.74 -13.72 -9.32
N GLY A 81 -1.00 -15.02 -9.20
CA GLY A 81 -0.44 -16.05 -10.08
C GLY A 81 0.89 -16.64 -9.65
N LEU A 82 1.36 -16.36 -8.42
CA LEU A 82 2.50 -17.05 -7.82
C LEU A 82 2.01 -18.13 -6.84
N ASP A 83 2.65 -19.29 -6.85
CA ASP A 83 2.29 -20.41 -5.96
C ASP A 83 2.72 -20.18 -4.50
N TYR A 84 3.72 -19.31 -4.28
CA TYR A 84 4.28 -19.01 -2.97
C TYR A 84 4.49 -17.50 -2.76
N PRO A 85 4.37 -17.01 -1.52
CA PRO A 85 4.74 -15.64 -1.20
C PRO A 85 6.25 -15.43 -1.45
N ARG A 86 6.60 -14.27 -1.99
CA ARG A 86 7.99 -13.84 -2.17
C ARG A 86 8.31 -12.75 -1.16
N ARG A 87 9.55 -12.75 -0.66
CA ARG A 87 10.04 -11.63 0.15
C ARG A 87 10.21 -10.40 -0.73
N PHE A 88 9.83 -9.25 -0.19
CA PHE A 88 10.22 -7.98 -0.77
C PHE A 88 11.76 -7.89 -0.77
N PRO A 89 12.38 -7.45 -1.88
CA PRO A 89 13.82 -7.28 -1.91
C PRO A 89 14.23 -6.26 -0.84
N LEU A 90 15.15 -6.65 0.05
CA LEU A 90 15.74 -5.71 1.00
C LEU A 90 16.67 -4.77 0.21
N ILE A 91 16.29 -3.51 0.11
CA ILE A 91 17.09 -2.52 -0.60
C ILE A 91 18.16 -1.99 0.35
N SER A 92 19.40 -2.39 0.11
CA SER A 92 20.56 -1.84 0.80
C SER A 92 20.96 -0.51 0.18
N LEU A 93 20.93 0.56 0.98
CA LEU A 93 21.39 1.89 0.56
C LEU A 93 22.91 1.95 0.37
N GLU A 94 23.64 1.14 1.15
CA GLU A 94 25.10 1.04 1.09
C GLU A 94 25.57 0.20 -0.11
N HIS A 95 24.77 -0.76 -0.54
CA HIS A 95 25.11 -1.69 -1.63
C HIS A 95 23.91 -1.91 -2.58
N PRO A 96 23.52 -0.91 -3.39
CA PRO A 96 22.38 -1.03 -4.30
C PRO A 96 22.54 -2.13 -5.35
N ALA A 97 23.77 -2.56 -5.65
CA ALA A 97 24.10 -3.67 -6.54
C ALA A 97 23.95 -5.06 -5.89
N LYS A 98 23.84 -5.16 -4.56
CA LYS A 98 23.58 -6.41 -3.82
C LYS A 98 22.09 -6.58 -3.52
N GLN A 99 21.23 -6.26 -4.48
CA GLN A 99 19.83 -6.65 -4.38
C GLN A 99 19.76 -8.17 -4.50
N ALA A 100 19.46 -8.85 -3.39
CA ALA A 100 19.18 -10.27 -3.44
C ALA A 100 17.94 -10.47 -4.32
N PRO A 101 17.97 -11.38 -5.31
CA PRO A 101 16.78 -11.69 -6.08
C PRO A 101 15.66 -12.13 -5.13
N PRO A 102 14.38 -11.84 -5.42
CA PRO A 102 13.29 -12.28 -4.60
C PRO A 102 13.30 -13.81 -4.51
N ILE A 103 13.68 -14.33 -3.35
CA ILE A 103 13.76 -15.78 -3.11
C ILE A 103 12.35 -16.28 -2.82
N GLU A 104 11.94 -17.33 -3.53
CA GLU A 104 10.69 -18.04 -3.24
C GLU A 104 10.76 -18.64 -1.83
N GLN A 105 9.79 -18.30 -0.99
CA GLN A 105 9.68 -18.91 0.32
C GLN A 105 8.65 -20.02 0.29
N LYS A 106 9.13 -21.27 0.22
CA LYS A 106 8.30 -22.42 0.57
C LYS A 106 8.13 -22.45 2.09
N THR A 107 7.17 -21.67 2.61
CA THR A 107 6.78 -21.65 4.03
C THR A 107 5.89 -22.83 4.42
N VAL A 108 5.50 -23.66 3.44
CA VAL A 108 4.71 -24.87 3.68
C VAL A 108 5.62 -25.93 4.28
N VAL A 109 5.44 -26.19 5.58
CA VAL A 109 6.03 -27.31 6.30
C VAL A 109 5.07 -28.49 6.18
N ASP A 110 5.57 -29.67 5.81
CA ASP A 110 4.76 -30.89 5.74
C ASP A 110 4.30 -31.27 7.17
N GLY A 111 3.00 -31.34 7.41
CA GLY A 111 2.41 -31.60 8.74
C GLY A 111 0.92 -31.30 8.81
N GLU A 112 0.31 -31.47 9.99
CA GLU A 112 -1.08 -31.04 10.21
C GLU A 112 -1.17 -29.51 10.14
N PRO A 113 -2.13 -28.95 9.39
CA PRO A 113 -2.26 -27.52 9.25
C PRO A 113 -2.63 -26.91 10.61
N VAL A 114 -1.87 -25.90 11.05
CA VAL A 114 -2.17 -25.10 12.25
C VAL A 114 -3.54 -24.40 12.15
N LEU A 115 -4.03 -24.20 10.92
CA LEU A 115 -5.34 -23.65 10.65
C LEU A 115 -5.82 -24.15 9.28
N ARG A 116 -6.92 -24.89 9.26
CA ARG A 116 -7.59 -25.35 8.04
C ARG A 116 -8.79 -24.47 7.77
N VAL A 117 -8.69 -23.67 6.71
CA VAL A 117 -9.78 -22.82 6.27
C VAL A 117 -10.55 -23.50 5.13
N ARG A 118 -11.78 -23.93 5.38
CA ARG A 118 -12.72 -24.41 4.36
C ARG A 118 -13.59 -23.27 3.92
N ASN A 119 -14.13 -23.34 2.71
CA ASN A 119 -15.20 -22.48 2.27
C ASN A 119 -15.00 -20.94 2.36
N LEU A 120 -13.88 -20.28 2.70
CA LEU A 120 -13.76 -18.80 3.03
C LEU A 120 -14.76 -17.85 2.30
N VAL A 121 -15.42 -16.79 2.94
CA VAL A 121 -16.15 -15.52 2.40
C VAL A 121 -15.44 -14.15 2.48
N THR A 122 -15.62 -13.25 1.50
CA THR A 122 -15.25 -11.82 1.40
C THR A 122 -16.02 -11.26 0.17
N ARG A 123 -16.50 -10.01 0.14
CA ARG A 123 -17.15 -9.43 -1.05
C ARG A 123 -16.80 -7.94 -1.21
N PHE A 124 -16.50 -7.45 -2.43
CA PHE A 124 -16.30 -6.03 -2.76
C PHE A 124 -17.44 -5.45 -3.66
N PRO A 125 -18.35 -4.61 -3.16
CA PRO A 125 -19.43 -4.07 -4.00
C PRO A 125 -18.96 -3.04 -5.05
N LEU A 126 -19.55 -3.04 -6.26
CA LEU A 126 -19.32 -2.04 -7.32
C LEU A 126 -20.56 -1.16 -7.55
N ARG A 127 -20.36 0.16 -7.65
CA ARG A 127 -21.42 1.19 -7.79
C ARG A 127 -21.28 1.94 -9.12
N SER A 128 -22.40 2.28 -9.78
CA SER A 128 -22.39 3.00 -11.08
C SER A 128 -23.67 3.84 -11.32
N GLY A 129 -23.58 4.86 -12.19
CA GLY A 129 -24.70 5.69 -12.68
C GLY A 129 -24.93 7.03 -11.95
N LEU A 130 -25.78 7.90 -12.54
CA LEU A 130 -26.10 9.27 -12.06
C LEU A 130 -26.86 9.33 -10.72
N LEU A 131 -27.43 8.20 -10.26
CA LEU A 131 -28.12 8.05 -8.96
C LEU A 131 -27.33 7.15 -7.99
N ASN A 132 -26.05 6.86 -8.26
CA ASN A 132 -25.10 6.09 -7.44
C ASN A 132 -25.67 4.82 -6.77
N ARG A 133 -26.40 4.00 -7.54
CA ARG A 133 -27.01 2.75 -7.04
C ARG A 133 -26.01 1.58 -7.13
N VAL A 134 -26.06 0.69 -6.13
CA VAL A 134 -25.30 -0.58 -6.15
C VAL A 134 -25.87 -1.45 -7.26
N THR A 135 -25.04 -1.84 -8.21
CA THR A 135 -25.47 -2.61 -9.38
C THR A 135 -24.93 -4.05 -9.38
N ARG A 136 -23.82 -4.32 -8.67
CA ARG A 136 -23.26 -5.67 -8.45
C ARG A 136 -22.48 -5.78 -7.12
N GLU A 137 -22.47 -6.97 -6.54
CA GLU A 137 -21.46 -7.38 -5.55
C GLU A 137 -20.29 -8.07 -6.28
N VAL A 138 -19.03 -7.71 -6.01
CA VAL A 138 -17.89 -8.61 -6.27
C VAL A 138 -17.79 -9.49 -5.04
N HIS A 139 -17.54 -10.78 -5.17
CA HIS A 139 -17.41 -11.66 -4.02
C HIS A 139 -15.93 -11.98 -3.79
N ALA A 140 -15.20 -11.11 -3.12
CA ALA A 140 -13.82 -11.25 -2.72
C ALA A 140 -13.39 -12.61 -2.12
N VAL A 141 -14.28 -13.46 -1.59
CA VAL A 141 -14.13 -14.82 -1.06
C VAL A 141 -15.63 -15.37 -0.81
N GLU A 142 -16.04 -16.67 -0.70
CA GLU A 142 -17.37 -17.13 -0.09
C GLU A 142 -17.56 -18.53 0.61
N LYS A 143 -17.93 -18.53 1.93
CA LYS A 143 -18.47 -19.52 2.95
C LYS A 143 -17.60 -20.03 4.16
N VAL A 144 -16.60 -19.32 4.71
CA VAL A 144 -15.54 -19.88 5.60
C VAL A 144 -15.94 -20.89 6.70
N SER A 145 -15.12 -21.91 6.92
CA SER A 145 -15.07 -22.79 8.10
C SER A 145 -13.61 -22.91 8.53
N PHE A 146 -13.31 -22.95 9.82
CA PHE A 146 -11.95 -23.07 10.33
C PHE A 146 -11.85 -24.31 11.23
N ASP A 147 -10.90 -25.20 10.97
CA ASP A 147 -10.48 -26.24 11.92
C ASP A 147 -9.07 -25.86 12.41
N LEU A 148 -8.84 -25.86 13.71
CA LEU A 148 -7.52 -25.63 14.32
C LEU A 148 -6.88 -26.97 14.69
#